data_AF-A0A7C6PSQ0-F1
#
_entry.id   AF-A0A7C6PSQ0-F1
#
_cell.length_a   1.000
_cell.length_b   1.000
_cell.length_c   1.000
_cell.angle_alpha   90.00
_cell.angle_beta   90.00
_cell.angle_gamma   90.00
#
_symmetry.space_group_name_H-M   'P 1'
#
loop_
_entity.id
_entity.type
_entity.pdbx_description
1 polymer ?
#
loop_
_entity_poly.entity_id
_entity_poly.type
_entity_poly.pdbx_seq_one_letter_code
_entity_poly.pdbx_strand_id
1 'polypeptide(L)'
;DHDTEGTHVEIGVDICKRYKESWDVIHALEAHHGDTDPKTIVAVLVAAADAVSAARPGARRETLETYIKRLQKLEEIADNFEGVEKSYAIQAGREIRIIVNPEKVDDVLAPRIAHDISKKIEEELEYPGQIKVVVIRETRAVDYAK
;
A
#
# COMPACT_ATOMS: atom_id res chain seq x y z
N ASP A 1 -4.03 15.04 -6.27
CA ASP A 1 -3.88 13.63 -5.87
C ASP A 1 -2.70 12.95 -6.55
N HIS A 2 -2.39 13.23 -7.83
CA HIS A 2 -1.26 12.58 -8.53
C HIS A 2 0.09 13.35 -8.52
N ASP A 3 0.11 14.66 -8.26
CA ASP A 3 1.33 15.50 -8.31
C ASP A 3 1.76 16.08 -6.95
N THR A 4 1.22 15.60 -5.84
CA THR A 4 1.48 16.18 -4.50
C THR A 4 1.75 15.06 -3.52
N GLU A 5 2.92 15.07 -2.89
CA GLU A 5 3.29 14.14 -1.82
C GLU A 5 2.38 14.32 -0.61
N GLY A 6 1.94 13.21 0.00
CA GLY A 6 1.07 13.18 1.17
C GLY A 6 -0.11 12.23 1.00
N THR A 7 -0.76 11.89 2.10
CA THR A 7 -2.07 11.20 2.09
C THR A 7 -3.15 12.14 1.57
N HIS A 8 -4.26 11.60 1.06
CA HIS A 8 -5.38 12.44 0.59
C HIS A 8 -5.98 13.31 1.71
N VAL A 9 -5.87 12.85 2.96
CA VAL A 9 -6.22 13.63 4.17
C VAL A 9 -5.30 14.84 4.29
N GLU A 10 -3.98 14.64 4.32
CA GLU A 10 -3.00 15.73 4.46
C GLU A 10 -3.11 16.75 3.32
N ILE A 11 -3.25 16.27 2.08
CA ILE A 11 -3.45 17.12 0.91
C ILE A 11 -4.74 17.94 1.05
N GLY A 12 -5.83 17.32 1.51
CA GLY A 12 -7.11 17.97 1.74
C GLY A 12 -7.03 19.05 2.82
N VAL A 13 -6.36 18.76 3.94
CA VAL A 13 -6.10 19.72 5.02
C VAL A 13 -5.35 20.94 4.51
N ASP A 14 -4.29 20.73 3.74
CA ASP A 14 -3.47 21.81 3.21
C ASP A 14 -4.21 22.67 2.20
N ILE A 15 -5.12 22.07 1.42
CA ILE A 15 -6.02 22.82 0.55
C ILE A 15 -6.98 23.67 1.40
N CYS A 16 -7.69 23.07 2.35
CA CYS A 16 -8.65 23.79 3.20
C CYS A 16 -7.98 24.94 3.99
N LYS A 17 -6.76 24.72 4.51
CA LYS A 17 -5.96 25.78 5.16
C LYS A 17 -5.60 26.91 4.20
N ARG A 18 -5.18 26.60 2.98
CA ARG A 18 -4.87 27.62 1.94
C ARG A 18 -6.09 28.49 1.62
N TYR A 19 -7.28 27.90 1.57
CA TYR A 19 -8.54 28.61 1.35
C TYR A 19 -9.15 29.23 2.61
N LYS A 20 -8.47 29.12 3.76
CA LYS A 20 -8.91 29.67 5.06
C LYS A 20 -10.27 29.14 5.52
N GLU A 21 -10.52 27.86 5.25
CA GLU A 21 -11.69 27.17 5.77
C GLU A 21 -11.69 27.17 7.31
N SER A 22 -12.89 27.05 7.89
CA SER A 22 -13.05 27.02 9.34
C SER A 22 -12.38 25.80 9.97
N TRP A 23 -11.98 25.93 11.23
CA TRP A 23 -11.38 24.81 11.97
C TRP A 23 -12.31 23.59 12.03
N ASP A 24 -13.62 23.79 12.19
CA ASP A 24 -14.58 22.68 12.22
C ASP A 24 -14.59 21.86 10.93
N VAL A 25 -14.44 22.52 9.77
CA VAL A 25 -14.37 21.88 8.45
C VAL A 25 -13.05 21.12 8.28
N ILE A 26 -11.93 21.76 8.63
CA ILE A 26 -10.60 21.13 8.56
C ILE A 26 -10.55 19.91 9.51
N HIS A 27 -11.04 20.04 10.74
CA HIS A 27 -11.07 18.96 11.73
C HIS A 27 -11.97 17.79 11.29
N ALA A 28 -13.10 18.08 10.65
CA ALA A 28 -13.96 17.03 10.10
C ALA A 28 -13.25 16.24 9.00
N LEU A 29 -12.46 16.91 8.16
CA LEU A 29 -11.61 16.26 7.15
C LEU A 29 -10.45 15.49 7.80
N GLU A 30 -9.79 16.01 8.84
CA GLU A 30 -8.72 15.28 9.55
C GLU A 30 -9.23 13.99 10.21
N ALA A 31 -10.43 14.03 10.80
CA ALA A 31 -10.97 12.94 11.60
C ALA A 31 -11.80 11.91 10.82
N HIS A 32 -12.15 12.13 9.55
CA HIS A 32 -13.16 11.30 8.85
C HIS A 32 -12.78 9.82 8.70
N HIS A 33 -11.48 9.50 8.66
CA HIS A 33 -10.99 8.11 8.64
C HIS A 33 -10.62 7.55 10.01
N GLY A 34 -10.74 8.36 11.07
CA GLY A 34 -10.38 7.95 12.44
C GLY A 34 -8.90 8.09 12.77
N ASP A 35 -8.09 8.72 11.91
CA ASP A 35 -6.66 9.00 12.18
C ASP A 35 -6.47 10.01 13.32
N THR A 36 -7.50 10.82 13.60
CA THR A 36 -7.57 11.76 14.71
C THR A 36 -8.94 11.67 15.38
N ASP A 37 -8.98 11.80 16.71
CA ASP A 37 -10.24 11.76 17.45
C ASP A 37 -11.20 12.89 17.02
N PRO A 38 -12.49 12.60 16.79
CA PRO A 38 -13.47 13.61 16.44
C PRO A 38 -13.75 14.50 17.65
N LYS A 39 -13.43 15.80 17.51
CA LYS A 39 -13.64 16.82 18.56
C LYS A 39 -14.94 17.60 18.36
N THR A 40 -15.64 17.37 17.26
CA THR A 40 -16.87 18.09 16.88
C THR A 40 -17.94 17.10 16.43
N ILE A 41 -19.22 17.50 16.57
CA ILE A 41 -20.36 16.72 16.07
C ILE A 41 -20.28 16.56 14.55
N VAL A 42 -19.82 17.61 13.85
CA VAL A 42 -19.67 17.59 12.39
C VAL A 42 -18.68 16.51 11.97
N ALA A 43 -17.54 16.36 12.65
CA ALA A 43 -16.58 15.30 12.36
C ALA A 43 -17.19 13.90 12.48
N VAL A 44 -18.00 13.66 13.52
CA VAL A 44 -18.71 12.38 13.70
C VAL A 44 -19.70 12.13 12.56
N LEU A 45 -20.48 13.16 12.17
CA LEU A 45 -21.46 13.05 11.09
C LEU A 45 -20.80 12.80 9.72
N VAL A 46 -19.68 13.47 9.45
CA VAL A 46 -18.90 13.29 8.21
C VAL A 46 -18.33 11.87 8.14
N ALA A 47 -17.73 11.37 9.22
CA ALA A 47 -17.22 10.00 9.28
C ALA A 47 -18.34 8.95 9.06
N ALA A 48 -19.51 9.16 9.67
CA ALA A 48 -20.67 8.30 9.46
C ALA A 48 -21.16 8.34 8.01
N ALA A 49 -21.21 9.53 7.39
CA ALA A 49 -21.60 9.69 6.00
C ALA A 49 -20.61 9.00 5.03
N ASP A 50 -19.30 9.11 5.28
CA ASP A 50 -18.26 8.40 4.53
C ASP A 50 -18.50 6.89 4.57
N ALA A 51 -18.64 6.33 5.78
CA ALA A 51 -18.87 4.90 5.99
C ALA A 51 -20.12 4.39 5.25
N VAL A 52 -21.24 5.12 5.34
CA VAL A 52 -22.49 4.77 4.63
C VAL A 52 -22.30 4.86 3.11
N SER A 53 -21.60 5.89 2.63
CA SER A 53 -21.37 6.09 1.20
C SER A 53 -20.49 4.98 0.60
N ALA A 54 -19.50 4.53 1.37
CA ALA A 54 -18.56 3.46 1.02
C ALA A 54 -19.20 2.07 1.04
N ALA A 55 -20.21 1.85 1.89
CA ALA A 55 -20.92 0.58 2.01
C ALA A 55 -21.91 0.31 0.85
N ARG A 56 -22.15 1.28 -0.04
CA ARG A 56 -23.11 1.11 -1.14
C ARG A 56 -22.68 0.01 -2.11
N PRO A 57 -23.58 -0.91 -2.51
CA PRO A 57 -23.28 -1.93 -3.50
C PRO A 57 -22.77 -1.28 -4.80
N GLY A 58 -21.56 -1.63 -5.22
CA GLY A 58 -20.95 -1.10 -6.45
C GLY A 58 -20.02 0.10 -6.24
N ALA A 59 -20.10 0.84 -5.12
CA ALA A 59 -19.23 2.00 -4.86
C ALA A 59 -17.73 1.65 -4.84
N ARG A 60 -17.40 0.37 -4.65
CA ARG A 60 -16.03 -0.17 -4.68
C ARG A 60 -15.84 -1.39 -5.60
N ARG A 61 -16.80 -1.68 -6.50
CA ARG A 61 -16.69 -2.89 -7.37
C ARG A 61 -15.67 -2.71 -8.50
N GLU A 62 -15.72 -1.56 -9.18
CA GLU A 62 -14.78 -1.23 -10.26
C GLU A 62 -13.34 -1.06 -9.74
N THR A 63 -13.21 -0.61 -8.47
CA THR A 63 -11.93 -0.49 -7.78
C THR A 63 -11.37 -1.83 -7.32
N LEU A 64 -12.20 -2.82 -6.94
CA LEU A 64 -11.70 -4.12 -6.49
C LEU A 64 -11.00 -4.90 -7.60
N GLU A 65 -11.60 -4.98 -8.79
CA GLU A 65 -10.98 -5.71 -9.91
C GLU A 65 -9.67 -5.03 -10.35
N THR A 66 -9.68 -3.71 -10.47
CA THR A 66 -8.49 -2.92 -10.77
C THR A 66 -7.41 -3.09 -9.69
N TYR A 67 -7.82 -3.12 -8.43
CA TYR A 67 -6.92 -3.37 -7.30
C TYR A 67 -6.31 -4.78 -7.33
N ILE A 68 -7.11 -5.82 -7.62
CA ILE A 68 -6.59 -7.19 -7.78
C ILE A 68 -5.60 -7.26 -8.94
N LYS A 69 -5.94 -6.69 -10.10
CA LYS A 69 -5.03 -6.62 -11.26
C LYS A 69 -3.73 -5.90 -10.92
N ARG A 70 -3.80 -4.84 -10.12
CA ARG A 70 -2.61 -4.10 -9.66
C ARG A 70 -1.72 -4.97 -8.77
N LEU A 71 -2.29 -5.70 -7.80
CA LEU A 71 -1.52 -6.61 -6.95
C LEU A 71 -0.88 -7.73 -7.77
N GLN A 72 -1.64 -8.33 -8.69
CA GLN A 72 -1.12 -9.36 -9.59
C GLN A 72 0.04 -8.86 -10.45
N LYS A 73 -0.07 -7.63 -10.98
CA LYS A 73 1.01 -7.03 -11.76
C LYS A 73 2.26 -6.76 -10.92
N LEU A 74 2.09 -6.36 -9.66
CA LEU A 74 3.20 -6.19 -8.71
C LEU A 74 3.94 -7.52 -8.45
N GLU A 75 3.17 -8.59 -8.24
CA GLU A 75 3.71 -9.96 -8.07
C GLU A 75 4.40 -10.45 -9.36
N GLU A 76 3.78 -10.25 -10.52
CA GLU A 76 4.32 -10.64 -11.82
C GLU A 76 5.67 -9.96 -12.13
N ILE A 77 5.83 -8.68 -11.79
CA ILE A 77 7.11 -7.98 -11.95
C ILE A 77 8.22 -8.68 -11.15
N ALA A 78 7.94 -9.06 -9.90
CA ALA A 78 8.92 -9.71 -9.04
C ALA A 78 9.18 -11.17 -9.44
N ASP A 79 8.15 -11.91 -9.82
CA ASP A 79 8.25 -13.32 -10.22
C ASP A 79 9.11 -13.54 -11.47
N ASN A 80 9.26 -12.51 -12.33
CA ASN A 80 10.09 -12.56 -13.52
C ASN A 80 11.61 -12.45 -13.26
N PHE A 81 12.03 -12.18 -12.01
CA PHE A 81 13.45 -12.09 -11.68
C PHE A 81 14.07 -13.47 -11.45
N GLU A 82 15.28 -13.67 -11.98
CA GLU A 82 16.00 -14.92 -11.79
C GLU A 82 16.30 -15.18 -10.30
N GLY A 83 16.00 -16.40 -9.85
CA GLY A 83 16.19 -16.81 -8.46
C GLY A 83 15.01 -16.50 -7.53
N VAL A 84 13.99 -15.78 -8.00
CA VAL A 84 12.70 -15.66 -7.30
C VAL A 84 11.91 -16.96 -7.49
N GLU A 85 11.42 -17.54 -6.39
CA GLU A 85 10.49 -18.68 -6.45
C GLU A 85 9.04 -18.22 -6.38
N LYS A 86 8.77 -17.18 -5.57
CA LYS A 86 7.42 -16.66 -5.38
C LYS A 86 7.43 -15.28 -4.77
N SER A 87 6.48 -14.44 -5.17
CA SER A 87 6.23 -13.15 -4.55
C SER A 87 4.80 -13.00 -4.04
N TYR A 88 4.62 -12.10 -3.09
CA TYR A 88 3.34 -11.81 -2.45
C TYR A 88 3.20 -10.33 -2.16
N ALA A 89 2.20 -9.69 -2.76
CA ALA A 89 1.81 -8.34 -2.42
C ALA A 89 0.93 -8.37 -1.15
N ILE A 90 1.39 -7.70 -0.09
CA ILE A 90 0.69 -7.61 1.20
C ILE A 90 0.43 -6.15 1.58
N GLN A 91 -0.30 -5.94 2.68
CA GLN A 91 -0.65 -4.60 3.16
C GLN A 91 -1.24 -3.70 2.06
N ALA A 92 -2.19 -4.26 1.32
CA ALA A 92 -2.83 -3.61 0.19
C ALA A 92 -1.91 -3.13 -0.95
N GLY A 93 -0.78 -3.81 -1.13
CA GLY A 93 0.22 -3.52 -2.16
C GLY A 93 1.29 -2.53 -1.71
N ARG A 94 1.33 -2.17 -0.42
CA ARG A 94 2.40 -1.30 0.15
C ARG A 94 3.64 -2.07 0.59
N GLU A 95 3.58 -3.39 0.67
CA GLU A 95 4.75 -4.25 0.88
C GLU A 95 4.68 -5.44 -0.07
N ILE A 96 5.80 -5.81 -0.68
CA ILE A 96 5.96 -7.06 -1.43
C ILE A 96 7.01 -7.94 -0.74
N ARG A 97 6.64 -9.20 -0.52
CA ARG A 97 7.55 -10.22 0.02
C ARG A 97 7.93 -11.20 -1.06
N ILE A 98 9.22 -11.42 -1.19
CA ILE A 98 9.82 -12.16 -2.30
C ILE A 98 10.61 -13.30 -1.71
N ILE A 99 10.16 -14.53 -1.95
CA ILE A 99 10.83 -15.74 -1.55
C ILE A 99 11.79 -16.13 -2.67
N VAL A 100 13.06 -16.25 -2.34
CA VAL A 100 14.12 -16.62 -3.29
C VAL A 100 14.62 -18.03 -3.03
N ASN A 101 15.10 -18.67 -4.08
CA ASN A 101 15.77 -19.95 -3.98
C ASN A 101 17.15 -19.77 -3.32
N PRO A 102 17.41 -20.39 -2.14
CA PRO A 102 18.64 -20.16 -1.38
C PRO A 102 19.90 -20.78 -2.03
N GLU A 103 19.75 -21.66 -3.02
CA GLU A 103 20.85 -22.23 -3.80
C GLU A 103 21.29 -21.32 -4.95
N LYS A 104 20.38 -20.48 -5.47
CA LYS A 104 20.64 -19.54 -6.57
C LYS A 104 20.97 -18.13 -6.08
N VAL A 105 20.40 -17.74 -4.95
CA VAL A 105 20.55 -16.41 -4.37
C VAL A 105 21.29 -16.52 -3.05
N ASP A 106 22.42 -15.84 -2.93
CA ASP A 106 23.20 -15.74 -1.70
C ASP A 106 22.92 -14.42 -0.96
N ASP A 107 23.57 -14.23 0.20
CA ASP A 107 23.37 -13.06 1.05
C ASP A 107 23.91 -11.76 0.42
N VAL A 108 24.75 -11.86 -0.61
CA VAL A 108 25.29 -10.72 -1.35
C VAL A 108 24.34 -10.31 -2.47
N LEU A 109 23.70 -11.28 -3.12
CA LEU A 109 22.76 -11.07 -4.22
C LEU A 109 21.37 -10.66 -3.72
N ALA A 110 20.92 -11.12 -2.55
CA ALA A 110 19.60 -10.81 -2.02
C ALA A 110 19.30 -9.30 -1.89
N PRO A 111 20.19 -8.45 -1.35
CA PRO A 111 19.98 -6.99 -1.32
C PRO A 111 19.92 -6.37 -2.73
N ARG A 112 20.69 -6.92 -3.68
CA ARG A 112 20.69 -6.45 -5.07
C ARG A 112 19.37 -6.78 -5.75
N ILE A 113 18.85 -7.99 -5.57
CA ILE A 113 17.52 -8.38 -6.07
C ILE A 113 16.44 -7.45 -5.50
N ALA A 114 16.48 -7.16 -4.19
CA ALA A 114 15.53 -6.23 -3.57
C ALA A 114 15.58 -4.84 -4.23
N HIS A 115 16.79 -4.33 -4.48
CA HIS A 115 16.98 -3.03 -5.14
C HIS A 115 16.50 -3.05 -6.60
N ASP A 116 16.91 -4.04 -7.38
CA ASP A 116 16.57 -4.12 -8.80
C ASP A 116 15.05 -4.28 -9.01
N ILE A 117 14.37 -5.04 -8.14
CA ILE A 117 12.91 -5.16 -8.15
C ILE A 117 12.24 -3.85 -7.74
N SER A 118 12.76 -3.15 -6.73
CA SER A 118 12.22 -1.85 -6.32
C SER A 118 12.25 -0.82 -7.45
N LYS A 119 13.36 -0.76 -8.20
CA LYS A 119 13.47 0.08 -9.39
C LYS A 119 12.52 -0.33 -10.49
N LYS A 120 12.38 -1.64 -10.74
CA LYS A 120 11.49 -2.14 -11.79
C LYS A 120 10.03 -1.81 -11.51
N ILE A 121 9.61 -1.89 -10.25
CA ILE A 121 8.29 -1.46 -9.80
C ILE A 121 8.10 0.05 -10.01
N GLU A 122 9.09 0.87 -9.64
CA GLU A 122 9.07 2.32 -9.84
C GLU A 122 8.94 2.71 -11.33
N GLU A 123 9.57 1.95 -12.24
CA GLU A 123 9.52 2.19 -13.69
C GLU A 123 8.19 1.75 -14.35
N GLU A 124 7.58 0.66 -13.89
CA GLU A 124 6.44 0.01 -14.58
C GLU A 124 5.06 0.24 -13.94
N LEU A 125 5.03 0.71 -12.70
CA LEU A 125 3.81 0.94 -11.94
C LEU A 125 3.78 2.36 -11.39
N GLU A 126 2.80 3.14 -11.84
CA GLU A 126 2.42 4.35 -11.10
C GLU A 126 1.77 3.92 -9.78
N TYR A 127 2.46 4.19 -8.68
CA TYR A 127 1.98 3.88 -7.34
C TYR A 127 2.09 5.11 -6.43
N PRO A 128 0.98 5.56 -5.80
CA PRO A 128 1.05 6.66 -4.86
C PRO A 128 1.75 6.21 -3.57
N GLY A 129 2.86 6.87 -3.25
CA GLY A 129 3.67 6.59 -2.06
C GLY A 129 4.67 5.45 -2.24
N GLN A 130 5.28 5.03 -1.14
CA GLN A 130 6.38 4.06 -1.16
C GLN A 130 5.88 2.62 -1.05
N ILE A 131 6.51 1.72 -1.80
CA ILE A 131 6.34 0.27 -1.69
C ILE A 131 7.59 -0.32 -1.05
N LYS A 132 7.41 -1.07 0.04
CA LYS A 132 8.48 -1.76 0.72
C LYS A 132 8.75 -3.12 0.07
N VAL A 133 9.98 -3.34 -0.38
CA VAL A 133 10.42 -4.62 -0.96
C VAL A 133 11.18 -5.43 0.09
N VAL A 134 10.73 -6.65 0.37
CA VAL A 134 11.37 -7.57 1.32
C VAL A 134 11.74 -8.86 0.61
N VAL A 135 13.03 -9.16 0.55
CA VAL A 135 13.53 -10.45 0.05
C VAL A 135 13.78 -11.38 1.23
N ILE A 136 13.25 -12.59 1.15
CA ILE A 136 13.34 -13.63 2.15
C ILE A 136 14.05 -14.83 1.53
N ARG A 137 15.23 -15.11 2.06
CA ARG A 137 15.99 -16.33 1.77
C ARG A 137 15.82 -17.29 2.94
N GLU A 138 15.22 -18.45 2.70
CA GLU A 138 14.90 -19.42 3.74
C GLU A 138 15.38 -20.81 3.35
N THR A 139 16.05 -21.51 4.27
CA THR A 139 16.37 -22.94 4.15
C THR A 139 15.66 -23.68 5.27
N ARG A 140 14.81 -24.65 4.92
CA ARG A 140 14.07 -25.46 5.90
C ARG A 140 14.67 -26.86 6.00
N ALA A 141 15.15 -27.22 7.19
CA ALA A 141 15.49 -28.58 7.56
C ALA A 141 14.53 -29.04 8.66
N VAL A 142 13.94 -30.23 8.49
CA VAL A 142 12.97 -30.81 9.43
C VAL A 142 13.41 -32.22 9.78
N ASP A 143 13.42 -32.55 11.06
CA ASP A 143 13.70 -33.88 11.58
C ASP A 143 12.68 -34.25 12.66
N TYR A 144 12.43 -35.54 12.84
CA TYR A 144 11.43 -36.04 13.79
C TYR A 144 12.06 -37.06 14.74
N ALA A 145 12.06 -36.73 16.03
CA ALA A 145 12.41 -37.69 17.07
C ALA A 145 11.27 -38.71 17.28
N LYS A 146 11.62 -39.95 17.58
CA LYS A 146 10.71 -40.98 18.09
C LYS A 146 10.93 -41.19 19.58
#